data_AF-A0A814L314-F1
#
_entry.id   AF-A0A814L314-F1
#
_cell.length_a   1.000
_cell.length_b   1.000
_cell.length_c   1.000
_cell.angle_alpha   90.00
_cell.angle_beta   90.00
_cell.angle_gamma   90.00
#
_symmetry.space_group_name_H-M   'P 1'
#
loop_
_entity.id
_entity.type
_entity.pdbx_description
1 polymer ?
#
loop_
_entity_poly.entity_id
_entity_poly.type
_entity_poly.pdbx_seq_one_letter_code
_entity_poly.pdbx_strand_id
1 'polypeptide(L)' 'NPPAIRTNRIASQDYELNGMMIEKGQMVVVPIWALHYDPVIYPNPEIFDPERFNEENKR' A
#
# COMPACT_ATOMS: atom_id res chain seq x y z
N ASN A 1 8.06 -6.87 8.70
CA ASN A 1 8.46 -7.89 7.69
C ASN A 1 7.24 -8.58 7.08
N PRO A 2 6.74 -8.08 5.93
CA PRO A 2 5.62 -8.71 5.24
C PRO A 2 6.05 -10.00 4.51
N PRO A 3 5.18 -11.03 4.45
CA PRO A 3 5.48 -12.30 3.77
C PRO A 3 5.55 -12.17 2.24
N ALA A 4 5.01 -11.08 1.67
CA ALA A 4 5.07 -10.76 0.25
C ALA A 4 5.49 -9.30 0.06
N ILE A 5 6.30 -9.03 -0.97
CA ILE A 5 6.84 -7.69 -1.22
C ILE A 5 5.94 -6.83 -2.11
N ARG A 6 5.12 -7.44 -2.97
CA ARG A 6 4.17 -6.77 -3.87
C ARG A 6 3.10 -7.71 -4.39
N THR A 7 2.03 -7.15 -4.95
CA THR A 7 1.09 -7.87 -5.82
C THR A 7 0.84 -7.09 -7.11
N ASN A 8 0.48 -7.79 -8.17
CA ASN A 8 0.26 -7.21 -9.50
C ASN A 8 -1.19 -7.38 -9.93
N ARG A 9 -1.73 -6.41 -10.67
CA ARG A 9 -3.03 -6.45 -11.33
C ARG A 9 -2.89 -5.96 -12.76
N ILE A 10 -3.83 -6.34 -13.63
CA ILE A 10 -3.97 -5.78 -14.96
C ILE A 10 -5.28 -5.00 -15.00
N ALA A 11 -5.26 -3.76 -15.48
CA ALA A 11 -6.45 -2.94 -15.61
C ALA A 11 -7.42 -3.55 -16.63
N SER A 12 -8.68 -3.77 -16.22
CA SER A 12 -9.72 -4.34 -17.09
C SER A 12 -10.33 -3.32 -18.06
N GLN A 13 -10.16 -2.03 -17.75
CA GLN A 13 -10.65 -0.87 -18.49
C GLN A 13 -9.78 0.34 -18.18
N ASP A 14 -9.92 1.39 -18.97
CA ASP A 14 -9.29 2.69 -18.68
C ASP A 14 -9.88 3.25 -17.38
N TYR A 15 -9.02 3.84 -16.53
CA TYR A 15 -9.42 4.37 -15.24
C TYR A 15 -8.53 5.55 -14.82
N GLU A 16 -9.14 6.65 -14.41
CA GLU A 16 -8.43 7.79 -13.84
C GLU A 16 -8.32 7.65 -12.32
N LEU A 17 -7.08 7.58 -11.81
CA LEU A 17 -6.77 7.51 -10.39
C LEU A 17 -5.94 8.72 -9.97
N ASN A 18 -6.51 9.61 -9.15
CA ASN A 18 -5.82 10.80 -8.63
C ASN A 18 -5.15 11.67 -9.73
N GLY A 19 -5.82 11.85 -10.87
CA GLY A 19 -5.29 12.60 -12.02
C GLY A 19 -4.28 11.84 -12.88
N MET A 20 -4.01 10.56 -12.58
CA MET A 20 -3.22 9.67 -13.42
C MET A 20 -4.15 8.74 -14.22
N MET A 21 -3.96 8.69 -15.53
CA MET A 21 -4.66 7.73 -16.38
C MET A 21 -3.98 6.36 -16.31
N ILE A 22 -4.77 5.32 -16.04
CA ILE A 22 -4.37 3.91 -16.13
C ILE A 22 -5.11 3.32 -17.31
N GLU A 23 -4.38 2.90 -18.34
CA GLU A 23 -4.97 2.35 -19.56
C GLU A 23 -5.36 0.88 -19.37
N LYS A 24 -6.40 0.43 -20.07
CA LYS A 24 -6.78 -0.97 -20.15
C LYS A 24 -5.59 -1.82 -20.58
N GLY A 25 -5.33 -2.90 -19.83
CA GLY A 25 -4.20 -3.79 -20.07
C GLY A 25 -2.90 -3.36 -19.37
N GLN A 26 -2.84 -2.14 -18.82
CA GLN A 26 -1.69 -1.69 -18.04
C GLN A 26 -1.55 -2.49 -16.75
N MET A 27 -0.32 -2.84 -16.40
CA MET A 27 0.00 -3.48 -15.13
C MET A 27 0.02 -2.43 -14.00
N VAL A 28 -0.71 -2.73 -12.93
CA VAL A 28 -0.69 -1.97 -11.69
C VAL A 28 0.03 -2.79 -10.63
N VAL A 29 1.06 -2.22 -10.03
CA VAL A 29 1.84 -2.85 -8.94
C VAL A 29 1.43 -2.21 -7.62
N VAL A 30 1.06 -3.04 -6.65
CA VAL A 30 0.81 -2.61 -5.27
C VAL A 30 2.03 -2.99 -4.42
N PRO A 31 2.86 -2.02 -3.99
CA PRO A 31 4.12 -2.30 -3.30
C PRO A 31 3.87 -2.54 -1.80
N ILE A 32 3.50 -3.77 -1.44
CA ILE A 32 3.17 -4.19 -0.07
C ILE A 32 4.27 -3.80 0.92
N TRP A 33 5.54 -4.07 0.60
CA TRP A 33 6.65 -3.73 1.50
C TRP A 33 6.72 -2.21 1.74
N ALA A 34 6.72 -1.40 0.68
CA ALA A 34 6.78 0.06 0.83
C ALA A 34 5.62 0.60 1.66
N LEU A 35 4.40 0.08 1.48
CA LEU A 35 3.22 0.48 2.27
C LEU A 35 3.35 0.13 3.75
N HIS A 36 3.97 -1.00 4.11
CA HIS A 36 4.21 -1.35 5.51
C HIS A 36 5.26 -0.46 6.17
N TYR A 37 6.15 0.14 5.37
CA TYR A 37 7.26 0.96 5.84
C TYR A 37 7.10 2.45 5.54
N ASP A 38 5.90 2.89 5.15
CA ASP A 38 5.61 4.30 4.88
C ASP A 38 5.43 5.07 6.21
N PRO A 39 6.30 6.05 6.52
CA PRO A 39 6.22 6.81 7.77
C PRO A 39 4.98 7.73 7.85
N VAL A 40 4.33 8.05 6.72
CA VAL A 40 3.08 8.83 6.69
C VAL A 40 1.92 7.99 7.23
N ILE A 41 1.92 6.70 6.90
CA ILE A 41 0.92 5.74 7.37
C ILE A 41 1.26 5.27 8.78
N TYR A 42 2.52 4.86 8.99
CA TYR A 42 3.01 4.27 10.23
C TYR A 42 4.22 5.03 10.79
N PRO A 43 4.05 5.89 11.81
CA PRO A 43 5.17 6.54 12.47
C PRO A 43 6.18 5.52 13.02
N ASN A 44 7.48 5.78 12.81
CA ASN A 44 8.57 4.87 13.16
C ASN A 44 8.35 3.42 12.64
N PRO A 45 8.22 3.24 11.32
CA PRO A 45 7.77 1.96 10.75
C PRO A 45 8.74 0.79 11.00
N GLU A 46 10.01 1.08 11.22
CA GLU A 46 11.07 0.10 11.52
C GLU A 46 10.98 -0.48 12.94
N ILE A 47 10.22 0.15 13.84
CA ILE A 47 10.04 -0.30 15.22
C ILE A 47 8.88 -1.30 15.27
N PHE A 48 9.13 -2.48 15.86
CA PHE A 48 8.07 -3.39 16.23
C PHE A 48 7.31 -2.83 17.44
N ASP A 49 6.13 -2.28 17.18
CA ASP A 49 5.24 -1.69 18.17
C ASP A 49 3.88 -2.43 18.15
N PRO A 50 3.63 -3.34 19.12
CA PRO A 50 2.36 -4.06 19.23
C PRO A 50 1.14 -3.14 19.44
N GLU A 51 1.33 -2.00 20.09
CA GLU A 51 0.25 -1.07 20.44
C GLU A 51 -0.26 -0.27 19.23
N ARG A 52 0.49 -0.29 18.11
CA ARG A 52 0.14 0.39 16.86
C ARG A 52 -1.27 0.05 16.35
N PHE A 53 -1.78 -1.14 16.67
CA PHE A 53 -3.07 -1.63 16.18
C PHE A 53 -4.13 -1.77 17.29
N ASN A 54 -3.90 -1.19 18.47
CA ASN A 54 -4.89 -1.16 19.53
C ASN A 54 -6.09 -0.27 19.14
N GLU A 55 -7.22 -0.40 19.83
CA GLU A 55 -8.45 0.34 19.50
C GLU A 55 -8.27 1.86 19.56
N GLU A 56 -7.42 2.36 20.47
CA GLU A 56 -7.17 3.79 20.65
C GLU A 56 -6.37 4.40 19.49
N ASN A 57 -5.56 3.60 18.81
CA ASN A 57 -4.70 4.01 17.69
C ASN A 57 -5.31 3.74 16.31
N LYS A 58 -6.52 3.17 16.23
CA LYS A 58 -7.25 3.04 14.96
C LYS A 58 -7.63 4.42 14.42
N ARG A 59 -7.25 4.69 13.17
CA ARG A 59 -7.62 5.92 12.42
C ARG A 59 -8.87 5.69 11.57
#